data_AF-A0A127P5W4-F1
#
_entry.id   AF-A0A127P5W4-F1
#
_cell.length_a   1.000
_cell.length_b   1.000
_cell.length_c   1.000
_cell.angle_alpha   90.00
_cell.angle_beta   90.00
_cell.angle_gamma   90.00
#
_symmetry.space_group_name_H-M   'P 1'
#
loop_
_entity.id
_entity.type
_entity.pdbx_description
1 polymer ?
#
loop_
_entity_poly.entity_id
_entity_poly.type
_entity_poly.pdbx_seq_one_letter_code
_entity_poly.pdbx_strand_id
1 'polypeptide(L)'
;MNISKIVVAAALVAAAGSALADAAYPPEVPFVSSKTRAEVVAELQQASDQGSLNYAASAYPVLQPVASTKTRAEVKAELKTDPVVANRDLDELRDNVGH
;
A
#
# COMPACT_ATOMS: atom_id res chain seq x y z
N MET A 1 -53.31 -2.14 -39.63
CA MET A 1 -52.83 -1.10 -38.71
C MET A 1 -52.43 -1.76 -37.40
N ASN A 2 -51.14 -1.77 -37.11
CA ASN A 2 -50.50 -2.78 -36.25
C ASN A 2 -50.38 -2.29 -34.80
N ILE A 3 -51.26 -1.35 -34.43
CA ILE A 3 -51.25 -0.62 -33.16
C ILE A 3 -51.42 -1.59 -31.98
N SER A 4 -52.26 -2.62 -32.11
CA SER A 4 -52.39 -3.65 -31.07
C SER A 4 -51.09 -4.41 -30.79
N LYS A 5 -50.23 -4.60 -31.80
CA LYS A 5 -48.92 -5.27 -31.63
C LYS A 5 -47.91 -4.32 -30.98
N ILE A 6 -47.97 -3.03 -31.29
CA ILE A 6 -47.12 -1.99 -30.68
C ILE A 6 -47.47 -1.78 -29.20
N VAL A 7 -48.75 -1.78 -28.85
CA VAL A 7 -49.21 -1.63 -27.45
C VAL A 7 -48.79 -2.83 -26.59
N VAL A 8 -48.88 -4.06 -27.11
CA VAL A 8 -48.41 -5.26 -26.39
C VAL A 8 -46.89 -5.24 -26.19
N ALA A 9 -46.13 -4.82 -27.21
CA ALA A 9 -44.68 -4.68 -27.10
C ALA A 9 -44.27 -3.61 -26.06
N ALA A 10 -44.98 -2.48 -26.00
CA ALA A 10 -44.73 -1.42 -25.02
C ALA A 10 -45.06 -1.87 -23.57
N ALA A 11 -46.12 -2.65 -23.37
CA ALA A 11 -46.51 -3.17 -22.06
C ALA A 11 -45.48 -4.18 -21.49
N LEU A 12 -44.86 -5.00 -22.35
CA LEU A 12 -43.84 -5.96 -21.92
C LEU A 12 -42.53 -5.30 -21.47
N VAL A 13 -42.17 -4.13 -22.03
CA VAL A 13 -40.97 -3.39 -21.64
C VAL A 13 -41.15 -2.67 -20.29
N ALA A 14 -42.37 -2.23 -19.95
CA ALA A 14 -42.66 -1.55 -18.70
C ALA A 14 -42.58 -2.48 -17.45
N ALA A 15 -42.77 -3.79 -17.62
CA ALA A 15 -42.74 -4.76 -16.52
C ALA A 15 -41.32 -5.12 -16.04
N ALA A 16 -40.27 -4.74 -16.77
CA ALA A 16 -38.88 -5.10 -16.46
C ALA A 16 -38.10 -4.03 -15.65
N GLY A 17 -38.73 -2.89 -15.33
CA GLY A 17 -38.01 -1.68 -14.89
C GLY A 17 -37.62 -1.57 -13.41
N SER A 18 -37.88 -2.57 -12.55
CA SER A 18 -37.77 -2.38 -11.09
C SER A 18 -36.68 -3.19 -10.38
N ALA A 19 -35.80 -3.91 -11.09
CA ALA A 19 -34.90 -4.90 -10.47
C ALA A 19 -33.39 -4.51 -10.44
N LEU A 20 -33.02 -3.25 -10.68
CA LEU A 20 -31.61 -2.85 -10.87
C LEU A 20 -31.05 -1.87 -9.81
N ALA A 21 -31.78 -1.54 -8.74
CA ALA A 21 -31.47 -0.32 -7.99
C ALA A 21 -30.83 -0.47 -6.58
N ASP A 22 -30.58 -1.67 -6.05
CA ASP A 22 -29.94 -1.77 -4.72
C ASP A 22 -29.12 -3.06 -4.58
N ALA A 23 -27.94 -3.09 -5.20
CA ALA A 23 -26.94 -4.08 -4.82
C ALA A 23 -26.27 -3.55 -3.54
N ALA A 24 -26.57 -4.17 -2.40
CA ALA A 24 -25.89 -3.87 -1.15
C ALA A 24 -24.37 -3.91 -1.36
N TYR A 25 -23.67 -2.88 -0.88
CA TYR A 25 -22.21 -2.86 -0.91
C TYR A 25 -21.70 -4.12 -0.19
N PRO A 26 -20.85 -4.93 -0.82
CA PRO A 26 -20.35 -6.14 -0.19
C PRO A 26 -19.59 -5.77 1.09
N PRO A 27 -19.71 -6.55 2.16
CA PRO A 27 -18.94 -6.30 3.37
C PRO A 27 -17.44 -6.34 3.04
N GLU A 28 -16.68 -5.41 3.62
CA GLU A 28 -15.22 -5.46 3.54
C GLU A 28 -14.72 -6.71 4.27
N VAL A 29 -14.21 -7.66 3.48
CA VAL A 29 -13.57 -8.85 4.01
C VAL A 29 -12.06 -8.60 4.13
N PRO A 30 -11.47 -8.75 5.32
CA PRO A 30 -10.03 -8.59 5.45
C PRO A 30 -9.33 -9.67 4.61
N PHE A 31 -8.40 -9.25 3.76
CA PHE A 31 -7.53 -10.17 3.06
C PHE A 31 -6.57 -10.82 4.06
N VAL A 32 -6.58 -12.15 4.10
CA VAL A 32 -5.60 -12.96 4.84
C VAL A 32 -4.79 -13.77 3.84
N SER A 33 -3.48 -13.63 3.89
CA SER A 33 -2.59 -14.45 3.07
C SER A 33 -2.60 -15.89 3.57
N SER A 34 -2.68 -16.85 2.67
CA SER A 34 -2.49 -18.27 2.96
C SER A 34 -1.02 -18.70 2.89
N LYS A 35 -0.11 -17.81 2.46
CA LYS A 35 1.32 -18.09 2.32
C LYS A 35 2.04 -17.95 3.66
N THR A 36 2.97 -18.86 3.89
CA THR A 36 3.95 -18.75 4.97
C THR A 36 4.93 -17.60 4.70
N ARG A 37 5.61 -17.15 5.75
CA ARG A 37 6.65 -16.12 5.64
C ARG A 37 7.78 -16.54 4.69
N ALA A 38 8.17 -17.82 4.72
CA ALA A 38 9.21 -18.36 3.86
C ALA A 38 8.82 -18.30 2.37
N GLU A 39 7.57 -18.67 2.05
CA GLU A 39 7.07 -18.62 0.66
C GLU A 39 7.00 -17.18 0.14
N VAL A 40 6.57 -16.23 0.97
CA VAL A 40 6.55 -14.81 0.59
C VAL A 40 7.96 -14.30 0.27
N VAL A 41 8.95 -14.65 1.10
CA VAL A 41 10.35 -14.25 0.88
C VAL A 41 10.89 -14.86 -0.42
N ALA A 42 10.61 -16.13 -0.68
CA ALA A 42 11.04 -16.80 -1.91
C ALA A 42 10.44 -16.14 -3.16
N GLU A 43 9.15 -15.81 -3.15
CA GLU A 43 8.47 -15.13 -4.26
C GLU A 43 8.99 -13.71 -4.47
N LEU A 44 9.28 -12.97 -3.39
CA LEU A 44 9.88 -11.64 -3.48
C LEU A 44 11.29 -11.69 -4.09
N GLN A 45 12.12 -12.67 -3.70
CA GLN A 45 13.44 -12.84 -4.29
C GLN A 45 13.34 -13.16 -5.78
N GLN A 46 12.45 -14.10 -6.15
CA GLN A 46 12.20 -14.44 -7.54
C GLN A 46 11.74 -13.23 -8.37
N ALA A 47 10.80 -12.43 -7.85
CA ALA A 47 10.33 -11.23 -8.53
C ALA A 47 11.42 -10.15 -8.66
N SER A 48 12.31 -10.06 -7.68
CA SER A 48 13.48 -9.17 -7.72
C SER A 48 14.43 -9.57 -8.84
N ASP A 49 14.77 -10.86 -8.92
CA ASP A 49 15.69 -11.40 -9.93
C ASP A 49 15.11 -11.28 -11.35
N GLN A 50 13.78 -11.40 -11.47
CA GLN A 50 13.05 -11.23 -12.73
C GLN A 50 12.80 -9.76 -13.10
N GLY A 51 13.12 -8.81 -12.22
CA GLY A 51 12.83 -7.39 -12.43
C GLY A 51 11.34 -7.08 -12.53
N SER A 52 10.47 -7.96 -12.03
CA SER A 52 9.01 -7.84 -12.09
C SER A 52 8.41 -7.22 -10.84
N LEU A 53 9.24 -6.87 -9.85
CA LEU A 53 8.81 -6.08 -8.71
C LEU A 53 8.18 -4.77 -9.19
N ASN A 54 6.94 -4.54 -8.77
CA ASN A 54 6.27 -3.28 -8.98
C ASN A 54 6.88 -2.23 -8.03
N TYR A 55 8.01 -1.65 -8.46
CA TYR A 55 8.52 -0.43 -7.87
C TYR A 55 7.60 0.69 -8.33
N ALA A 56 6.66 1.09 -7.47
CA ALA A 56 5.96 2.34 -7.65
C ALA A 56 6.95 3.49 -7.42
N ALA A 57 7.83 3.76 -8.39
CA ALA A 57 8.76 4.89 -8.39
C ALA A 57 8.01 6.23 -8.26
N SER A 58 6.70 6.22 -8.57
CA SER A 58 5.76 7.33 -8.43
C SER A 58 5.15 7.47 -7.03
N ALA A 59 5.28 6.47 -6.15
CA ALA A 59 4.64 6.47 -4.82
C ALA A 59 5.52 7.08 -3.72
N TYR A 60 6.83 7.16 -3.94
CA TYR A 60 7.76 7.78 -3.00
C TYR A 60 8.61 8.83 -3.72
N PRO A 61 8.70 10.05 -3.17
CA PRO A 61 9.62 11.03 -3.72
C PRO A 61 11.04 10.48 -3.65
N VAL A 62 11.78 10.54 -4.76
CA VAL A 62 13.22 10.28 -4.77
C VAL A 62 13.86 11.38 -3.92
N LEU A 63 14.23 11.04 -2.68
CA LEU A 63 14.92 11.96 -1.80
C LEU A 63 16.31 12.21 -2.38
N GLN A 64 16.65 13.49 -2.58
CA GLN A 64 18.01 13.83 -2.93
C GLN A 64 18.93 13.43 -1.77
N PRO A 65 20.15 12.94 -2.06
CA PRO A 65 21.13 12.65 -1.02
C PRO A 65 21.36 13.92 -0.19
N VAL A 66 20.98 13.88 1.09
CA VAL A 66 21.31 14.98 2.02
C VAL A 66 22.77 14.82 2.39
N ALA A 67 23.63 15.66 1.81
CA ALA A 67 25.01 15.79 2.28
C ALA A 67 25.00 16.54 3.61
N SER A 68 25.32 15.83 4.70
CA SER A 68 25.60 16.47 5.98
C SER A 68 26.78 17.43 5.83
N THR A 69 26.66 18.64 6.35
CA THR A 69 27.78 19.58 6.48
C THR A 69 28.66 19.28 7.69
N LYS A 70 28.23 18.36 8.57
CA LYS A 70 28.93 17.96 9.79
C LYS A 70 29.61 16.61 9.62
N THR A 71 30.81 16.51 10.17
CA THR A 71 31.56 15.27 10.36
C THR A 71 30.86 14.37 11.38
N ARG A 72 31.17 13.06 11.31
CA ARG A 72 30.68 12.08 12.28
C ARG A 72 31.09 12.41 13.72
N ALA A 73 32.23 13.08 13.91
CA ALA A 73 32.70 13.49 15.24
C ALA A 73 31.83 14.62 15.82
N GLU A 74 31.49 15.62 15.01
CA GLU A 74 30.63 16.73 15.41
C GLU A 74 29.22 16.26 15.76
N VAL A 75 28.64 15.37 14.95
CA VAL A 75 27.32 14.77 15.23
C VAL A 75 27.32 14.02 16.56
N LYS A 76 28.39 13.26 16.86
CA LYS A 76 28.53 12.57 18.15
C LYS A 76 28.68 13.52 19.33
N ALA A 77 29.30 14.68 19.14
CA ALA A 77 29.43 15.69 20.20
C ALA A 77 28.07 16.33 20.52
N GLU A 78 27.28 16.65 19.49
CA GLU A 78 25.92 17.20 19.65
C GLU A 78 24.99 16.22 20.36
N LEU A 79 25.01 14.94 19.97
CA LEU A 79 24.19 13.89 20.60
C LEU A 79 24.47 13.72 22.10
N LYS A 80 25.70 13.98 22.56
CA LYS A 80 26.03 13.95 24.00
C LYS A 80 25.47 15.13 24.78
N THR A 81 25.11 16.21 24.09
CA THR A 81 24.55 17.43 24.71
C THR A 81 23.03 17.34 24.84
N ASP A 82 22.38 16.46 24.07
CA ASP A 82 20.95 16.19 24.15
C ASP A 82 20.64 15.32 25.39
N PRO A 83 19.88 15.81 26.38
CA PRO A 83 19.59 15.08 27.62
C PRO A 83 18.79 13.78 27.41
N VAL A 84 18.09 13.63 26.28
CA VAL A 84 17.35 12.40 25.93
C VAL A 84 18.31 11.31 25.43
N VAL A 85 19.39 11.72 24.76
CA VAL A 85 20.42 10.81 24.21
C VAL A 85 21.57 10.59 25.18
N ALA A 86 21.87 11.56 26.06
CA ALA A 86 22.95 11.48 27.04
C ALA A 86 22.81 10.31 28.03
N ASN A 87 21.59 9.78 28.20
CA ASN A 87 21.29 8.64 29.07
C ASN A 87 21.22 7.29 28.32
N ARG A 88 21.45 7.26 26.99
CA ARG A 88 21.50 6.06 26.17
C ARG A 88 22.89 5.89 25.59
N ASP A 89 23.46 4.69 25.68
CA ASP A 89 24.75 4.42 25.03
C ASP A 89 24.61 4.60 23.51
N LEU A 90 25.53 5.34 22.90
CA LEU A 90 25.49 5.66 21.47
C LEU A 90 25.46 4.41 20.57
N ASP A 91 25.90 3.26 21.10
CA ASP A 91 25.85 1.97 20.42
C ASP A 91 24.43 1.34 20.43
N GLU A 92 23.58 1.63 21.43
CA GLU A 92 22.18 1.16 21.44
C GLU A 92 21.33 1.82 20.35
N LEU A 93 21.69 3.04 19.93
CA LEU A 93 21.01 3.74 18.83
C LEU A 93 21.35 3.16 17.45
N ARG A 94 22.47 2.43 17.33
CA ARG A 94 22.83 1.71 16.08
C ARG A 94 21.98 0.47 15.86
N ASP A 95 21.53 -0.16 16.94
CA ASP A 95 20.80 -1.42 16.89
C ASP A 95 19.30 -1.24 16.64
N ASN A 96 18.81 0.02 16.61
CA ASN A 96 17.45 0.36 16.21
C ASN A 96 17.27 0.55 14.69
N VAL A 97 18.23 0.09 13.88
CA VAL A 97 18.04 -0.04 12.43
C VAL A 97 17.32 -1.38 12.21
N GLY A 98 15.98 -1.29 12.21
CA GLY A 98 15.01 -2.38 12.12
C GLY A 98 15.53 -3.74 11.63
N HIS A 99 15.42 -4.73 12.52
CA HIS A 99 15.18 -6.12 12.16
C HIS A 99 13.72 -6.32 11.74
#